data_AF-A0A7R9VNQ1-F1
#
_entry.id   AF-A0A7R9VNQ1-F1
#
_cell.length_a   1.000
_cell.length_b   1.000
_cell.length_c   1.000
_cell.angle_alpha   90.00
_cell.angle_beta   90.00
_cell.angle_gamma   90.00
#
_symmetry.space_group_name_H-M   'P 1'
#
loop_
_entity.id
_entity.type
_entity.pdbx_description
1 polymer ?
#
loop_
_entity_poly.entity_id
_entity_poly.type
_entity_poly.pdbx_seq_one_letter_code
_entity_poly.pdbx_strand_id
1 'polypeptide(L)'
;LTELKGDAGGSRLSVPRADIARDGGAHVVLSNFGAIAHALRRDIGHLVLYLQKEGGLSCALAGDRTSPATTTLRVKWRGGRGFAERWTSILLRYIKAFVTCNQCRGAVTELLGVGRT
;
A
#
# COMPACT_ATOMS: atom_id res chain seq x y z
N LEU A 1 2.62 22.97 7.72
CA LEU A 1 3.11 22.51 9.04
C LEU A 1 2.04 21.64 9.70
N THR A 2 2.18 20.31 9.58
CA THR A 2 1.53 19.38 10.51
C THR A 2 2.38 18.11 10.54
N GLU A 3 3.47 18.21 11.29
CA GLU A 3 4.36 17.11 11.63
C GLU A 3 3.72 16.33 12.78
N LEU A 4 3.26 15.12 12.50
CA LEU A 4 2.87 14.17 13.55
C LEU A 4 4.11 13.43 14.02
N LYS A 5 4.89 14.12 14.87
CA LYS A 5 6.03 13.56 15.60
C LYS A 5 5.48 12.71 16.74
N GLY A 6 5.48 11.40 16.53
CA GLY A 6 5.56 10.50 17.68
C GLY A 6 7.04 10.30 18.01
N ASP A 7 7.34 10.07 19.27
CA ASP A 7 8.62 9.60 19.76
C ASP A 7 8.38 8.23 20.42
N ALA A 8 9.18 7.24 20.02
CA ALA A 8 9.41 5.93 20.65
C ALA A 8 10.13 5.03 19.62
N GLY A 9 11.37 4.65 19.91
CA GLY A 9 12.30 3.93 19.04
C GLY A 9 11.89 2.51 18.62
N GLY A 10 10.95 2.40 17.68
CA GLY A 10 10.75 1.23 16.83
C GLY A 10 10.63 1.70 15.40
N SER A 11 11.46 1.17 14.49
CA SER A 11 11.62 1.58 13.09
C SER A 11 10.33 2.15 12.46
N ARG A 12 10.15 3.47 12.50
CA ARG A 12 8.95 4.12 11.96
C ARG A 12 9.00 3.98 10.46
N LEU A 13 8.10 3.18 9.91
CA LEU A 13 7.90 3.12 8.47
C LEU A 13 7.45 4.50 8.02
N SER A 14 8.36 5.24 7.41
CA SER A 14 8.05 6.52 6.78
C SER A 14 7.38 6.21 5.44
N VAL A 15 6.09 5.89 5.49
CA VAL A 15 5.31 5.61 4.29
C VAL A 15 4.95 6.94 3.63
N PRO A 16 5.37 7.20 2.38
CA PRO A 16 5.02 8.44 1.70
C PRO A 16 3.50 8.51 1.51
N ARG A 17 2.94 9.73 1.50
CA ARG A 17 1.51 9.91 1.21
C ARG A 17 1.21 9.37 -0.18
N ALA A 18 0.10 8.64 -0.30
CA ALA A 18 -0.36 8.13 -1.57
C ALA A 18 -0.84 9.29 -2.45
N ASP A 19 -0.23 9.42 -3.62
CA ASP A 19 -0.66 10.36 -4.64
C ASP A 19 -1.81 9.72 -5.42
N ILE A 20 -3.04 10.15 -5.11
CA ILE A 20 -4.28 9.60 -5.65
C ILE A 20 -4.83 10.59 -6.68
N ALA A 21 -4.65 10.28 -7.96
CA ALA A 21 -5.22 11.02 -9.07
C ALA A 21 -6.50 10.32 -9.57
N ARG A 22 -7.49 11.08 -10.02
CA ARG A 22 -8.67 10.50 -10.70
C ARG A 22 -8.49 10.65 -12.20
N ASP A 23 -8.54 9.53 -12.91
CA ASP A 23 -8.31 9.45 -14.37
C ASP A 23 -9.59 9.71 -15.19
N GLY A 24 -10.58 10.37 -14.58
CA GLY A 24 -11.92 10.55 -15.17
C GLY A 24 -12.81 9.30 -15.05
N GLY A 25 -14.13 9.52 -14.90
CA GLY A 25 -15.10 8.44 -14.76
C GLY A 25 -14.94 7.62 -13.46
N ALA A 26 -14.94 6.29 -13.59
CA ALA A 26 -14.86 5.34 -12.48
C ALA A 26 -13.45 4.78 -12.25
N HIS A 27 -12.42 5.56 -12.59
CA HIS A 27 -11.02 5.12 -12.58
C HIS A 27 -10.17 6.05 -11.72
N VAL A 28 -9.33 5.46 -10.87
CA VAL A 28 -8.43 6.15 -9.96
C VAL A 28 -7.02 5.62 -10.23
N VAL A 29 -6.05 6.51 -10.34
CA VAL A 29 -4.63 6.22 -10.53
C VAL A 29 -3.89 6.57 -9.25
N LEU A 30 -3.06 5.64 -8.77
CA LEU A 30 -2.07 5.92 -7.75
C LEU A 30 -0.70 5.98 -8.43
N SER A 31 -0.16 7.18 -8.54
CA SER A 31 1.13 7.42 -9.19
C SER A 31 2.29 6.92 -8.33
N ASN A 32 2.17 7.06 -7.00
CA ASN A 32 3.25 6.77 -6.05
C ASN A 32 3.16 5.35 -5.42
N PHE A 33 2.54 4.39 -6.12
CA PHE A 33 2.28 3.07 -5.54
C PHE A 33 3.57 2.27 -5.30
N GLY A 34 4.52 2.32 -6.24
CA GLY A 34 5.79 1.61 -6.08
C GLY A 34 6.65 2.15 -4.94
N ALA A 35 6.67 3.47 -4.70
CA ALA A 35 7.38 4.03 -3.55
C ALA A 35 6.76 3.64 -2.21
N ILE A 36 5.43 3.50 -2.14
CA ILE A 36 4.74 2.99 -0.94
C ILE A 36 5.14 1.54 -0.69
N ALA A 37 5.11 0.69 -1.72
CA ALA A 37 5.53 -0.70 -1.60
C ALA A 37 6.99 -0.82 -1.15
N HIS A 38 7.87 0.01 -1.71
CA HIS A 38 9.28 0.07 -1.34
C HIS A 38 9.49 0.55 0.10
N ALA A 39 8.76 1.58 0.55
CA ALA A 39 8.78 2.07 1.92
C ALA A 39 8.28 1.03 2.92
N LEU A 40 7.33 0.18 2.51
CA LEU A 40 6.83 -0.96 3.26
C LEU A 40 7.74 -2.19 3.18
N ARG A 41 8.85 -2.13 2.42
CA ARG A 41 9.78 -3.25 2.16
C ARG A 41 9.02 -4.51 1.70
N ARG A 42 8.01 -4.34 0.83
CA ARG A 42 7.10 -5.43 0.46
C ARG A 42 6.92 -5.56 -1.05
N ASP A 43 6.67 -6.78 -1.48
CA ASP A 43 6.41 -7.07 -2.88
C ASP A 43 5.12 -6.40 -3.36
N ILE A 44 5.22 -5.76 -4.53
CA ILE A 44 4.14 -5.01 -5.17
C ILE A 44 2.99 -5.95 -5.54
N GLY A 45 3.30 -7.17 -6.00
CA GLY A 45 2.33 -8.19 -6.36
C GLY A 45 1.51 -8.65 -5.16
N HIS A 46 2.14 -8.84 -4.00
CA HIS A 46 1.43 -9.20 -2.77
C HIS A 46 0.45 -8.12 -2.33
N LEU A 47 0.87 -6.84 -2.34
CA LEU A 47 -0.01 -5.70 -2.03
C LEU A 47 -1.22 -5.64 -2.96
N VAL A 48 -1.01 -5.86 -4.26
CA VAL A 48 -2.06 -5.86 -5.29
C VAL A 48 -3.04 -7.02 -5.11
N LEU A 49 -2.54 -8.22 -4.79
CA LEU A 49 -3.38 -9.37 -4.48
C LEU A 49 -4.23 -9.12 -3.23
N TYR A 50 -3.65 -8.51 -2.19
CA TYR A 50 -4.37 -8.12 -0.99
C TYR A 50 -5.46 -7.08 -1.29
N LEU A 51 -5.15 -6.04 -2.08
CA LEU A 51 -6.12 -5.01 -2.47
C LEU A 51 -7.30 -5.60 -3.26
N GLN A 52 -7.05 -6.60 -4.11
CA GLN A 52 -8.13 -7.29 -4.85
C GLN A 52 -8.97 -8.19 -3.93
N LYS A 53 -8.32 -9.03 -3.12
CA LYS A 53 -9.02 -10.01 -2.28
C LYS A 53 -9.72 -9.37 -1.08
N GLU A 54 -9.00 -8.54 -0.33
CA GLU A 54 -9.46 -7.96 0.94
C GLU A 54 -10.05 -6.57 0.76
N GLY A 55 -9.49 -5.79 -0.17
CA GLY A 55 -10.02 -4.47 -0.50
C GLY A 55 -11.31 -4.53 -1.34
N GLY A 56 -11.55 -5.63 -2.06
CA GLY A 56 -12.60 -5.71 -3.08
C GLY A 56 -12.38 -4.70 -4.21
N LEU A 57 -11.14 -4.25 -4.39
CA LEU A 57 -10.79 -3.23 -5.37
C LEU A 57 -10.26 -3.90 -6.63
N SER A 58 -10.89 -3.65 -7.76
CA SER A 58 -10.34 -4.06 -9.06
C SER A 58 -9.14 -3.18 -9.39
N CYS A 59 -7.95 -3.64 -9.03
CA CYS A 59 -6.71 -2.94 -9.28
C CYS A 59 -5.87 -3.63 -10.35
N ALA A 60 -5.28 -2.83 -11.23
CA ALA A 60 -4.43 -3.22 -12.32
C ALA A 60 -3.11 -2.44 -12.19
N LEU A 61 -1.99 -3.17 -12.20
CA LEU A 61 -0.68 -2.53 -12.27
C LEU A 61 -0.47 -1.94 -13.65
N ALA A 62 -0.05 -0.69 -13.70
CA ALA A 62 0.31 0.02 -14.92
C ALA A 62 1.72 0.60 -14.79
N GLY A 63 2.52 0.45 -15.85
CA GLY A 63 3.94 0.85 -15.85
C GLY A 63 4.89 -0.33 -15.63
N ASP A 64 6.17 0.00 -15.51
CA ASP A 64 7.24 -0.99 -15.36
C ASP A 64 7.25 -1.57 -13.95
N ARG A 65 6.98 -2.89 -13.84
CA ARG A 65 6.93 -3.63 -12.55
C ARG A 65 8.30 -3.77 -11.88
N THR A 66 9.37 -3.62 -12.65
CA THR A 66 10.75 -3.75 -12.20
C THR A 66 11.25 -2.48 -11.52
N SER A 67 10.66 -1.33 -11.87
CA SER A 67 11.06 -0.02 -11.33
C SER A 67 10.00 0.55 -10.36
N PRO A 68 10.30 0.66 -9.05
CA PRO A 68 9.36 1.18 -8.05
C PRO A 68 9.00 2.66 -8.27
N ALA A 69 9.81 3.40 -9.04
CA ALA A 69 9.55 4.81 -9.37
C ALA A 69 8.47 5.00 -10.45
N THR A 70 8.28 4.03 -11.34
CA THR A 70 7.33 4.13 -12.48
C THR A 70 6.11 3.24 -12.31
N THR A 71 6.07 2.43 -11.25
CA THR A 71 4.93 1.56 -10.97
C THR A 71 3.75 2.41 -10.48
N THR A 72 2.71 2.48 -11.32
CA THR A 72 1.43 3.10 -10.99
C THR A 72 0.35 2.03 -10.81
N LEU A 73 -0.62 2.31 -9.93
CA LEU A 73 -1.75 1.41 -9.72
C LEU A 73 -3.02 2.05 -10.26
N ARG A 74 -3.66 1.41 -11.24
CA ARG A 74 -4.98 1.78 -11.72
C ARG A 74 -6.04 1.01 -10.95
N VAL A 75 -6.97 1.70 -10.33
CA VAL A 75 -8.06 1.10 -9.56
C VAL A 75 -9.39 1.55 -10.12
N LYS A 76 -10.27 0.58 -10.40
CA LYS A 76 -11.64 0.87 -10.80
C LYS A 76 -12.46 1.18 -9.55
N TRP A 77 -12.92 2.42 -9.41
CA TRP A 77 -13.72 2.89 -8.29
C TRP A 77 -14.96 3.62 -8.79
N ARG A 78 -16.13 3.00 -8.59
CA ARG A 78 -17.45 3.60 -8.93
C ARG A 78 -18.04 4.44 -7.79
N GLY A 79 -17.46 4.39 -6.59
CA GLY A 79 -17.99 5.02 -5.38
C GLY A 79 -17.66 6.51 -5.21
N GLY A 80 -17.28 7.23 -6.28
CA GLY A 80 -17.03 8.67 -6.23
C GLY A 80 -15.98 9.11 -5.20
N ARG A 81 -16.39 9.95 -4.22
CA ARG A 81 -15.49 10.76 -3.36
C ARG A 81 -14.94 10.07 -2.09
N GLY A 82 -14.97 8.74 -1.99
CA GLY A 82 -14.53 7.98 -0.78
C GLY A 82 -13.29 7.11 -0.92
N PHE A 83 -12.58 7.15 -2.06
CA PHE A 83 -11.46 6.23 -2.31
C PHE A 83 -10.29 6.43 -1.34
N ALA A 84 -9.95 7.67 -0.97
CA ALA A 84 -8.80 7.96 -0.12
C ALA A 84 -8.97 7.43 1.32
N GLU A 85 -10.16 7.55 1.90
CA GLU A 85 -10.48 7.01 3.23
C GLU A 85 -10.49 5.49 3.22
N ARG A 86 -11.06 4.89 2.16
CA ARG A 86 -11.08 3.44 1.96
C ARG A 86 -9.67 2.89 1.79
N TRP A 87 -8.86 3.54 0.96
CA TRP A 87 -7.46 3.22 0.74
C TRP A 87 -6.67 3.24 2.05
N THR A 88 -6.79 4.33 2.82
CA THR A 88 -6.11 4.48 4.11
C THR A 88 -6.53 3.37 5.09
N SER A 89 -7.81 3.06 5.16
CA SER A 89 -8.32 1.98 6.01
C SER A 89 -7.77 0.60 5.64
N ILE A 90 -7.69 0.28 4.34
CA ILE A 90 -7.14 -0.99 3.85
C ILE A 90 -5.63 -1.06 4.09
N LEU A 91 -4.92 0.04 3.82
CA LEU A 91 -3.48 0.13 4.02
C LEU A 91 -3.10 -0.04 5.50
N LEU A 92 -3.85 0.58 6.42
CA LEU A 92 -3.64 0.41 7.86
C LEU A 92 -3.87 -1.04 8.31
N ARG A 93 -4.90 -1.71 7.79
CA ARG A 93 -5.13 -3.14 8.06
C ARG A 93 -3.98 -4.00 7.54
N TYR A 94 -3.50 -3.71 6.33
CA TYR A 94 -2.34 -4.40 5.75
C TYR A 94 -1.09 -4.23 6.60
N ILE A 95 -0.78 -3.00 7.01
CA ILE A 95 0.38 -2.70 7.86
C ILE A 95 0.27 -3.46 9.17
N LYS A 96 -0.90 -3.44 9.83
CA LYS A 96 -1.11 -4.14 11.10
C LYS A 96 -1.02 -5.66 10.99
N ALA A 97 -1.55 -6.23 9.91
CA ALA A 97 -1.61 -7.69 9.72
C ALA A 97 -0.30 -8.28 9.20
N PHE A 98 0.39 -7.57 8.30
CA PHE A 98 1.54 -8.12 7.58
C PHE A 98 2.85 -7.42 7.92
N VAL A 99 2.86 -6.11 8.17
CA VAL A 99 4.11 -5.34 8.28
C VAL A 99 4.60 -5.23 9.73
N THR A 100 3.69 -5.01 10.68
CA THR A 100 4.04 -4.96 12.10
C THR A 100 4.06 -6.36 12.70
N CYS A 101 5.18 -6.74 13.30
CA CYS A 101 5.23 -7.97 14.10
C CYS A 101 4.36 -7.81 15.35
N ASN A 102 3.42 -8.74 15.57
CA ASN A 102 2.50 -8.73 16.72
C ASN A 102 3.22 -8.93 18.07
N GLN A 103 4.46 -9.44 18.07
CA GLN A 103 5.26 -9.72 19.26
C GLN A 103 6.16 -8.55 19.66
N CYS A 104 6.87 -7.94 18.71
CA CYS A 104 7.88 -6.92 19.01
C CYS A 104 7.51 -5.51 18.52
N ARG A 105 6.35 -5.32 17.88
CA ARG A 105 5.94 -4.06 17.18
C ARG A 105 6.99 -3.54 16.18
N GLY A 106 7.98 -4.37 15.83
CA GLY A 106 8.99 -4.07 14.84
C GLY A 106 8.36 -4.04 13.45
N ALA A 107 8.68 -2.99 12.70
CA ALA A 107 8.31 -2.82 11.29
C ALA A 107 9.20 -3.60 10.30
N VAL A 108 10.23 -4.25 10.82
CA VAL A 108 11.18 -5.04 10.01
C VAL A 108 10.71 -6.49 10.03
N THR A 109 9.65 -6.76 9.28
CA THR A 109 9.23 -8.15 9.00
C THR A 109 9.39 -8.40 7.50
N GLU A 110 10.03 -9.51 7.15
CA GLU A 110 10.09 -9.99 5.77
C GLU A 110 9.16 -11.21 5.66
N LEU A 111 8.35 -11.29 4.60
CA LEU A 111 7.57 -12.50 4.30
C LEU A 111 8.53 -13.54 3.75
N LEU A 112 9.10 -14.36 4.63
CA LEU A 112 9.65 -15.64 4.20
C LEU A 112 8.46 -16.52 3.83
N GLY A 113 8.19 -16.64 2.53
CA GLY A 113 7.22 -17.58 2.01
C GLY A 113 7.72 -18.99 2.30
N VAL A 114 7.38 -19.53 3.47
CA VAL A 114 7.60 -20.95 3.77
C VAL A 114 6.70 -21.72 2.81
N GLY A 115 7.33 -22.36 1.82
CA GLY A 115 6.67 -23.12 0.78
C GLY A 115 5.78 -24.18 1.40
N ARG A 116 4.53 -24.25 0.95
CA ARG A 116 3.73 -25.46 1.14
C ARG A 116 4.22 -26.45 0.10
N THR A 117 5.07 -27.37 0.59
CA THR A 117 5.43 -28.72 0.10
C THR A 117 5.26 -29.01 -1.39
#